data_AF-A0A7K6S8S7-F1
#
_entry.id   AF-A0A7K6S8S7-F1
#
_cell.length_a   1.000
_cell.length_b   1.000
_cell.length_c   1.000
_cell.angle_alpha   90.00
_cell.angle_beta   90.00
_cell.angle_gamma   90.00
#
_symmetry.space_group_name_H-M   'P 1'
#
loop_
_entity.id
_entity.type
_entity.pdbx_description
1 polymer ?
#
loop_
_entity_poly.entity_id
_entity_poly.type
_entity_poly.pdbx_seq_one_letter_code
_entity_poly.pdbx_strand_id
1 'polypeptide(L)'
;LFNVTVWNSSILGYYSCNSVRKMVPTALIVYRVPDQPVLDQVPVLEVGKSHELVCSVGKVAPIQNLMVILRRGGEVLYNKTFEQSQDGVSQVQVTHQLTARRRDDG
;
A
#
# COMPACT_ATOMS: atom_id res chain seq x y z
N LEU A 1 -28.15 -6.81 1.34
CA LEU A 1 -26.82 -6.36 0.87
C LEU A 1 -26.19 -7.49 0.06
N PHE A 2 -25.58 -7.19 -1.09
CA PHE A 2 -24.71 -8.15 -1.78
C PHE A 2 -23.34 -8.13 -1.09
N ASN A 3 -22.89 -9.28 -0.58
CA ASN A 3 -21.53 -9.42 -0.10
C ASN A 3 -20.60 -9.52 -1.31
N VAL A 4 -19.81 -8.48 -1.54
CA VAL A 4 -18.80 -8.46 -2.60
C VAL A 4 -17.57 -9.19 -2.08
N THR A 5 -17.32 -10.38 -2.61
CA THR A 5 -16.18 -11.24 -2.21
C THR A 5 -14.97 -11.10 -3.13
N VAL A 6 -15.12 -10.39 -4.24
CA VAL A 6 -14.10 -10.24 -5.29
C VAL A 6 -13.52 -8.82 -5.25
N TRP A 7 -12.19 -8.72 -5.24
CA TRP A 7 -11.45 -7.46 -5.01
C TRP A 7 -11.49 -6.49 -6.19
N ASN A 8 -11.64 -7.05 -7.39
CA ASN A 8 -11.77 -6.33 -8.64
C ASN A 8 -12.88 -6.99 -9.44
N SER A 9 -13.95 -6.25 -9.71
CA SER A 9 -15.11 -6.79 -10.43
C SER A 9 -15.74 -5.72 -11.31
N SER A 10 -16.35 -6.18 -12.41
CA SER A 10 -17.17 -5.33 -13.26
C SER A 10 -18.63 -5.66 -12.99
N ILE A 11 -19.39 -4.69 -12.47
CA ILE A 11 -20.84 -4.79 -12.37
C ILE A 11 -21.41 -4.40 -13.74
N LEU A 12 -22.29 -5.25 -14.28
CA LEU A 12 -22.98 -4.99 -15.54
C LEU A 12 -24.36 -4.38 -15.26
N GLY A 13 -24.44 -3.05 -15.39
CA GLY A 13 -25.73 -2.36 -15.49
C GLY A 13 -26.34 -2.58 -16.87
N TYR A 14 -27.66 -2.46 -16.98
CA TYR A 14 -28.31 -2.41 -18.29
C TYR A 14 -29.52 -1.48 -18.27
N TYR A 15 -29.85 -0.93 -19.44
CA TYR A 15 -31.10 -0.23 -19.68
C TYR A 15 -31.70 -0.70 -21.00
N SER A 16 -33.02 -0.54 -21.12
CA SER A 16 -33.77 -0.87 -22.33
C SER A 16 -34.55 0.35 -22.81
N CYS A 17 -34.43 0.68 -24.08
CA CYS A 17 -35.18 1.77 -24.73
C CYS A 17 -35.62 1.29 -26.11
N ASN A 18 -36.93 1.35 -26.41
CA ASN A 18 -37.51 0.89 -27.67
C ASN A 18 -37.03 -0.51 -28.10
N SER A 19 -37.07 -1.47 -27.18
CA SER A 19 -36.60 -2.85 -27.38
C SER A 19 -35.09 -3.00 -27.65
N VAL A 20 -34.31 -1.92 -27.57
CA VAL A 20 -32.84 -1.97 -27.63
C VAL A 20 -32.30 -2.05 -26.21
N ARG A 21 -31.60 -3.15 -25.91
CA ARG A 21 -30.87 -3.33 -24.65
C ARG A 21 -29.44 -2.83 -24.78
N LYS A 22 -28.99 -2.02 -23.83
CA LYS A 22 -27.59 -1.57 -23.71
C LYS A 22 -27.03 -2.03 -22.38
N MET A 23 -25.84 -2.62 -22.42
CA MET A 23 -25.07 -3.01 -21.24
C MET A 23 -24.05 -1.92 -20.93
N VAL A 24 -23.91 -1.56 -19.66
CA VAL A 24 -22.96 -0.55 -19.17
C VAL A 24 -22.09 -1.21 -18.10
N PRO A 25 -20.83 -1.57 -18.40
CA PRO A 25 -19.90 -2.06 -17.40
C PRO A 25 -19.50 -0.94 -16.45
N THR A 26 -19.40 -1.24 -15.16
CA THR A 26 -18.94 -0.32 -14.11
C THR A 26 -17.92 -1.03 -13.23
N ALA A 27 -16.74 -0.42 -13.07
CA ALA A 27 -15.70 -0.96 -12.21
C ALA A 27 -16.08 -0.81 -10.74
N LEU A 28 -15.99 -1.92 -10.00
CA LEU A 28 -16.13 -1.95 -8.55
C LEU A 28 -14.75 -2.27 -7.95
N ILE A 29 -14.23 -1.33 -7.15
CA ILE A 29 -12.94 -1.45 -6.47
C ILE A 29 -13.20 -1.58 -4.98
N VAL A 30 -12.74 -2.68 -4.38
CA VAL A 30 -12.86 -2.91 -2.94
C VAL A 30 -11.60 -2.43 -2.24
N TYR A 31 -11.78 -1.63 -1.20
CA TYR A 31 -10.70 -1.14 -0.36
C TYR A 31 -10.60 -1.92 0.94
N ARG A 32 -9.36 -2.09 1.42
CA ARG A 32 -9.08 -2.56 2.77
C ARG A 32 -8.13 -1.59 3.45
N VAL A 33 -8.48 -1.21 4.68
CA VAL A 33 -7.61 -0.38 5.51
C VAL A 33 -6.33 -1.18 5.82
N PRO A 34 -5.14 -0.65 5.50
CA PRO A 34 -3.89 -1.30 5.85
C PRO A 34 -3.75 -1.49 7.37
N ASP A 35 -3.06 -2.55 7.77
CA ASP A 35 -2.59 -2.67 9.14
C ASP A 35 -1.58 -1.55 9.46
N GLN A 36 -1.36 -1.30 10.75
CA GLN A 36 -0.35 -0.32 11.17
C GLN A 36 1.03 -0.69 10.59
N PRO A 37 1.77 0.27 10.00
CA PRO A 37 3.13 0.03 9.56
C PRO A 37 4.00 -0.39 10.73
N VAL A 38 4.76 -1.47 10.56
CA VAL A 38 5.70 -1.99 11.56
C VAL A 38 7.11 -1.80 11.02
N LEU A 39 7.93 -1.06 11.76
CA LEU A 39 9.37 -1.02 11.52
C LEU A 39 10.00 -2.21 12.25
N ASP A 40 10.78 -3.01 11.54
CA ASP A 40 11.55 -4.10 12.13
C ASP A 40 12.52 -3.56 13.19
N GLN A 41 12.96 -4.44 14.08
CA GLN A 41 13.84 -4.07 15.18
C GLN A 41 15.15 -3.45 14.63
N VAL A 42 15.33 -2.16 14.88
CA VAL A 42 16.54 -1.42 14.48
C VAL A 42 17.68 -1.81 15.42
N PRO A 43 18.83 -2.29 14.91
CA PRO A 43 19.97 -2.63 15.74
C PRO A 43 20.59 -1.37 16.36
N VAL A 44 21.57 -1.56 17.25
CA VAL A 44 22.37 -0.44 17.76
C VAL A 44 23.07 0.26 16.59
N LEU A 45 22.75 1.54 16.42
CA LEU A 45 23.26 2.33 15.31
C LEU A 45 24.67 2.84 15.61
N GLU A 46 25.63 2.38 14.82
CA GLU A 46 27.00 2.91 14.84
C GLU A 46 27.15 4.10 13.91
N VAL A 47 27.58 5.24 14.45
CA VAL A 47 27.76 6.49 13.69
C VAL A 47 28.67 6.28 12.49
N GLY A 48 28.20 6.74 11.32
CA GLY A 48 28.93 6.62 10.04
C GLY A 48 28.76 5.27 9.34
N LYS A 49 28.15 4.26 9.99
CA LYS A 49 27.80 2.99 9.33
C LYS A 49 26.42 3.07 8.69
N SER A 50 26.25 2.31 7.59
CA SER A 50 24.95 2.10 6.93
C SER A 50 24.21 0.96 7.61
N HIS A 51 22.94 1.17 7.90
CA HIS A 51 22.04 0.20 8.50
C HIS A 51 20.79 0.06 7.66
N GLU A 52 20.31 -1.16 7.54
CA GLU A 52 19.08 -1.44 6.81
C GLU A 52 17.86 -1.22 7.71
N LEU A 53 16.94 -0.36 7.26
CA LEU A 53 15.62 -0.21 7.84
C LEU A 53 14.61 -0.99 7.00
N VAL A 54 13.81 -1.81 7.66
CA VAL A 54 12.75 -2.59 7.02
C VAL A 54 11.41 -2.20 7.63
N CYS A 55 10.47 -1.78 6.78
CA CYS A 55 9.11 -1.43 7.17
C CYS A 55 8.11 -2.34 6.46
N SER A 56 7.22 -2.97 7.20
CA SER A 56 6.20 -3.88 6.70
C SER A 56 4.80 -3.29 6.89
N VAL A 57 3.96 -3.37 5.86
CA VAL A 57 2.56 -2.95 5.91
C VAL A 57 1.66 -4.09 5.45
N GLY A 58 0.78 -4.54 6.35
CA GLY A 58 -0.15 -5.63 6.09
C GLY A 58 -1.50 -5.16 5.56
N LYS A 59 -2.29 -6.12 5.06
CA LYS A 59 -3.70 -5.96 4.69
C LYS A 59 -4.02 -4.82 3.71
N VAL A 60 -3.15 -4.60 2.73
CA VAL A 60 -3.28 -3.51 1.76
C VAL A 60 -4.16 -3.94 0.60
N ALA A 61 -5.22 -3.18 0.29
CA ALA A 61 -5.96 -3.29 -0.97
C ALA A 61 -6.64 -1.95 -1.34
N PRO A 62 -6.56 -1.50 -2.61
CA PRO A 62 -5.67 -1.99 -3.66
C PRO A 62 -4.24 -1.47 -3.47
N ILE A 63 -3.23 -2.30 -3.77
CA ILE A 63 -1.82 -1.98 -3.51
C ILE A 63 -1.33 -0.74 -4.25
N GLN A 64 -1.83 -0.48 -5.46
CA GLN A 64 -1.40 0.65 -6.29
C GLN A 64 -1.78 2.03 -5.70
N ASN A 65 -2.71 2.05 -4.75
CA ASN A 65 -3.11 3.27 -4.05
C ASN A 65 -2.35 3.47 -2.73
N LEU A 66 -1.41 2.58 -2.39
CA LEU A 66 -0.58 2.70 -1.21
C LEU A 66 0.66 3.56 -1.51
N MET A 67 1.00 4.42 -0.54
CA MET A 67 2.29 5.11 -0.47
C MET A 67 2.88 4.90 0.92
N VAL A 68 4.15 4.50 0.99
CA VAL A 68 4.88 4.31 2.25
C VAL A 68 6.01 5.33 2.32
N ILE A 69 6.00 6.13 3.39
CA ILE A 69 7.01 7.17 3.63
C ILE A 69 7.80 6.79 4.88
N LEU A 70 9.10 6.53 4.74
CA LEU A 70 10.00 6.39 5.87
C LEU A 70 10.52 7.77 6.26
N ARG A 71 10.46 8.07 7.56
CA ARG A 71 10.86 9.35 8.11
C ARG A 71 11.84 9.20 9.26
N ARG A 72 12.72 10.18 9.39
CA ARG A 72 13.50 10.47 10.60
C ARG A 72 13.01 11.78 11.19
N GLY A 73 12.21 11.70 12.26
CA GLY A 73 11.54 12.88 12.81
C GLY A 73 10.74 13.61 11.72
N GLY A 74 11.10 14.87 11.44
CA GLY A 74 10.50 15.67 10.37
C GLY A 74 11.06 15.44 8.95
N GLU A 75 12.16 14.70 8.81
CA GLU A 75 12.86 14.47 7.54
C GLU A 75 12.29 13.24 6.81
N VAL A 76 11.98 13.37 5.52
CA VAL A 76 11.62 12.22 4.67
C VAL A 76 12.90 11.54 4.20
N LEU A 77 13.06 10.26 4.55
CA LEU A 77 14.21 9.44 4.14
C LEU A 77 13.94 8.74 2.81
N TYR A 78 12.72 8.20 2.67
CA TYR A 78 12.35 7.41 1.49
C TYR A 78 10.85 7.47 1.25
N ASN A 79 10.46 7.40 -0.03
CA ASN A 79 9.07 7.31 -0.44
C ASN A 79 8.92 6.14 -1.43
N LYS A 80 7.97 5.26 -1.19
CA LYS A 80 7.67 4.11 -2.04
C LYS A 80 6.21 4.12 -2.47
N THR A 81 6.00 4.08 -3.78
CA THR A 81 4.73 3.77 -4.43
C THR A 81 4.81 2.40 -5.09
N PHE A 82 3.65 1.83 -5.43
CA PHE A 82 3.52 0.50 -6.02
C PHE A 82 2.77 0.65 -7.34
N GLU A 83 3.41 0.36 -8.47
CA GLU A 83 2.78 0.53 -9.80
C GLU A 83 2.03 -0.71 -10.26
N GLN A 84 2.36 -1.88 -9.71
CA GLN A 84 1.75 -3.13 -10.11
C GLN A 84 0.39 -3.27 -9.44
N SER A 85 -0.68 -3.32 -10.25
CA SER A 85 -2.01 -3.68 -9.75
C SER A 85 -2.00 -5.13 -9.32
N GLN A 86 -2.35 -5.38 -8.06
CA GLN A 86 -2.54 -6.72 -7.55
C GLN A 86 -3.97 -6.83 -7.03
N ASP A 87 -4.72 -7.79 -7.57
CA ASP A 87 -6.03 -8.11 -7.04
C ASP A 87 -5.85 -8.80 -5.69
N GLY A 88 -6.69 -8.44 -4.73
CA GLY A 88 -6.60 -9.02 -3.40
C GLY A 88 -5.96 -8.13 -2.36
N VAL A 89 -5.65 -8.78 -1.26
CA VAL A 89 -5.03 -8.19 -0.09
C VAL A 89 -3.57 -8.61 -0.08
N SER A 90 -2.69 -7.63 -0.04
CA SER A 90 -1.25 -7.86 -0.07
C SER A 90 -0.59 -7.40 1.23
N GLN A 91 0.59 -7.97 1.48
CA GLN A 91 1.56 -7.44 2.43
C GLN A 91 2.74 -6.91 1.65
N VAL A 92 3.24 -5.74 2.03
CA VAL A 92 4.39 -5.10 1.39
C VAL A 92 5.50 -4.87 2.39
N GLN A 93 6.73 -4.94 1.89
CA GLN A 93 7.95 -4.63 2.63
C GLN A 93 8.70 -3.54 1.89
N VAL A 94 9.15 -2.53 2.62
CA VAL A 94 9.90 -1.38 2.12
C VAL A 94 11.21 -1.28 2.87
N THR A 95 12.30 -1.26 2.12
CA THR A 95 13.66 -1.28 2.68
C THR A 95 14.39 0.02 2.34
N HIS A 96 15.14 0.56 3.29
CA HIS A 96 15.96 1.76 3.09
C HIS A 96 17.29 1.67 3.85
N GLN A 97 18.37 2.09 3.20
CA GLN A 97 19.69 2.17 3.82
C GLN A 97 19.89 3.53 4.49
N LEU A 98 19.96 3.52 5.82
CA LEU A 98 20.19 4.70 6.65
C LEU A 98 21.66 4.76 7.10
N THR A 99 22.37 5.84 6.77
CA THR A 99 23.66 6.13 7.42
C THR A 99 23.42 6.83 8.76
N ALA A 100 23.83 6.17 9.84
CA ALA A 100 23.59 6.63 11.20
C ALA A 100 24.38 7.90 11.55
N ARG A 101 23.72 8.82 12.24
CA ARG A 101 24.26 10.08 12.76
C ARG A 101 24.18 10.10 14.28
N ARG A 102 24.98 10.95 14.93
CA ARG A 102 24.98 11.12 16.40
C ARG A 102 23.62 11.48 17.01
N ARG A 103 22.68 12.00 16.22
CA ARG A 103 21.33 12.41 16.66
C ARG A 103 20.27 11.33 16.47
N ASP A 104 20.66 10.15 15.99
CA ASP A 104 19.77 9.01 15.74
C ASP A 104 19.76 8.05 16.94
N ASP A 105 20.28 8.47 18.10
CA ASP A 105 20.47 7.70 19.34
C ASP A 105 19.21 7.54 20.21
N GLY A 106 18.10 8.18 19.83
CA GLY A 106 16.79 8.06 20.48
C GLY A 106 16.52 9.16 21.48
#